data_AF-A0A851ILM3-F1
#
_entry.id   AF-A0A851ILM3-F1
#
_cell.length_a   1.000
_cell.length_b   1.000
_cell.length_c   1.000
_cell.angle_alpha   90.00
_cell.angle_beta   90.00
_cell.angle_gamma   90.00
#
_symmetry.space_group_name_H-M   'P 1'
#
loop_
_entity.id
_entity.type
_entity.pdbx_description
1 polymer ?
#
loop_
_entity_poly.entity_id
_entity_poly.type
_entity_poly.pdbx_seq_one_letter_code
_entity_poly.pdbx_strand_id
1 'polypeptide(L)'
;MSILWGTILECKTEEIDYVGIKMLGSKNQEVIRIRKEFYEIIKCPRFNIGDKVKLIKYPDKKATIKKICWHDKDKRIYYLLNVKNDKRKSTSRYYEDENKFEKI
;
A
#
# COMPACT_ATOMS: atom_id res chain seq x y z
N MET A 1 -20.79 6.19 -22.35
CA MET A 1 -19.42 5.70 -22.07
C MET A 1 -19.21 5.78 -20.57
N SER A 2 -19.44 4.68 -19.85
CA SER A 2 -19.22 4.63 -18.41
C SER A 2 -17.73 4.47 -18.14
N ILE A 3 -17.18 5.38 -17.35
CA ILE A 3 -15.81 5.35 -16.87
C ILE A 3 -15.78 4.30 -15.75
N LEU A 4 -15.47 3.04 -16.08
CA LEU A 4 -15.24 2.00 -15.08
C LEU A 4 -13.84 2.18 -14.49
N TRP A 5 -13.80 2.85 -13.34
CA TRP A 5 -12.64 3.09 -12.50
C TRP A 5 -12.01 1.76 -12.03
N GLY A 6 -10.78 1.52 -12.47
CA GLY A 6 -9.90 0.46 -11.94
C GLY A 6 -10.10 -0.91 -12.58
N THR A 7 -9.17 -1.32 -13.42
CA THR A 7 -9.01 -2.74 -13.78
C THR A 7 -8.44 -3.47 -12.56
N ILE A 8 -9.17 -4.46 -12.04
CA ILE A 8 -8.64 -5.35 -11.01
C ILE A 8 -7.83 -6.45 -11.69
N LEU A 9 -6.56 -6.56 -11.33
CA LEU A 9 -5.66 -7.60 -11.83
C LEU A 9 -5.42 -8.63 -10.71
N GLU A 10 -5.49 -9.90 -11.05
CA GLU A 10 -5.17 -11.01 -10.16
C GLU A 10 -3.89 -11.68 -10.65
N CYS A 11 -2.89 -11.81 -9.78
CA CYS A 11 -1.69 -12.60 -10.07
C CYS A 11 -2.04 -14.09 -10.02
N LYS A 12 -1.67 -14.85 -11.06
CA LYS A 12 -1.89 -16.29 -11.16
C LYS A 12 -0.59 -17.10 -11.09
N THR A 13 0.47 -16.57 -11.67
CA THR A 13 1.81 -17.20 -11.64
C THR A 13 2.87 -16.12 -11.49
N GLU A 14 3.92 -16.42 -10.73
CA GLU A 14 5.09 -15.58 -10.55
C GLU A 14 6.32 -16.42 -10.85
N GLU A 15 6.91 -16.19 -12.02
CA GLU A 15 8.12 -16.87 -12.48
C GLU A 15 9.29 -15.87 -12.50
N ILE A 16 10.51 -16.39 -12.65
CA ILE A 16 11.72 -15.56 -12.64
C ILE A 16 11.71 -14.48 -13.73
N ASP A 17 11.17 -14.82 -14.91
CA ASP A 17 11.21 -13.96 -16.12
C ASP A 17 9.88 -13.28 -16.45
N TYR A 18 8.78 -13.72 -15.85
CA TYR A 18 7.46 -13.16 -16.13
C TYR A 18 6.47 -13.33 -14.98
N VAL A 19 5.44 -12.49 -14.97
CA VAL A 19 4.25 -12.65 -14.11
C VAL A 19 3.04 -12.94 -14.99
N GLY A 20 2.24 -13.93 -14.61
CA GLY A 20 0.96 -14.24 -15.23
C GLY A 20 -0.17 -13.51 -14.50
N ILE A 21 -0.89 -12.63 -15.21
CA ILE A 21 -2.00 -11.85 -14.64
C ILE A 21 -3.32 -12.19 -15.33
N LYS A 22 -4.41 -12.15 -14.55
CA LYS A 22 -5.78 -12.27 -15.03
C LYS A 22 -6.53 -10.98 -14.74
N MET A 23 -7.20 -10.41 -15.75
CA MET A 23 -8.09 -9.26 -15.56
C MET A 23 -9.43 -9.74 -15.02
N LEU A 24 -9.80 -9.31 -13.82
CA LEU A 24 -11.11 -9.59 -13.25
C LEU A 24 -12.17 -8.65 -13.86
N GLY A 25 -13.34 -9.21 -14.20
CA GLY A 25 -14.45 -8.47 -14.81
C GLY A 25 -14.38 -8.32 -16.34
N SER A 26 -13.34 -8.85 -16.98
CA SER A 26 -13.28 -8.94 -18.46
C SER A 26 -13.92 -10.24 -18.95
N LYS A 27 -14.59 -10.19 -20.11
CA LYS A 27 -15.18 -11.38 -20.76
C LYS A 27 -14.10 -12.39 -21.18
N ASN A 28 -12.91 -11.89 -21.56
CA ASN A 28 -11.73 -12.72 -21.77
C ASN A 28 -11.06 -13.01 -20.43
N GLN A 29 -11.06 -14.29 -20.06
CA GLN A 29 -10.51 -14.78 -18.80
C GLN A 29 -9.11 -15.39 -18.95
N GLU A 30 -8.44 -15.15 -20.07
CA GLU A 30 -7.10 -15.67 -20.35
C GLU A 30 -6.05 -15.03 -19.43
N VAL A 31 -5.01 -15.81 -19.14
CA VAL A 31 -3.85 -15.35 -18.36
C VAL A 31 -2.86 -14.71 -19.30
N ILE A 32 -2.60 -13.42 -19.10
CA ILE A 32 -1.63 -12.64 -19.86
C ILE A 32 -0.27 -12.74 -19.15
N ARG A 33 0.79 -12.97 -19.90
CA ARG A 33 2.17 -12.98 -19.38
C ARG A 33 2.81 -11.61 -19.60
N ILE A 34 3.29 -10.99 -18.53
CA ILE A 34 4.09 -9.76 -18.60
C ILE A 34 5.53 -10.13 -18.25
N ARG A 35 6.47 -9.84 -19.17
CA ARG A 35 7.90 -10.08 -18.91
C ARG A 35 8.46 -9.08 -17.92
N LYS A 36 9.50 -9.50 -17.20
CA LYS A 36 10.16 -8.70 -16.16
C LYS A 36 10.68 -7.34 -16.64
N GLU A 37 11.06 -7.20 -17.90
CA GLU A 37 11.46 -5.89 -18.45
C GLU A 37 10.32 -4.85 -18.53
N PHE A 38 9.06 -5.28 -18.42
CA PHE A 38 7.87 -4.41 -18.56
C PHE A 38 7.20 -4.06 -17.22
N TYR A 39 7.75 -4.47 -16.08
CA TYR A 39 7.22 -4.08 -14.77
C TYR A 39 8.32 -3.82 -13.74
N GLU A 40 8.00 -2.97 -12.76
CA GLU A 40 8.84 -2.72 -11.59
C GLU A 40 8.22 -3.44 -10.39
N ILE A 41 9.01 -4.25 -9.68
CA ILE A 41 8.61 -4.79 -8.38
C ILE A 41 8.80 -3.69 -7.35
N ILE A 42 7.70 -3.22 -6.78
CA ILE A 42 7.73 -2.16 -5.77
C ILE A 42 7.52 -2.80 -4.39
N LYS A 43 8.31 -2.35 -3.41
CA LYS A 43 8.23 -2.83 -2.03
C LYS A 43 6.80 -2.66 -1.48
N CYS A 44 6.22 -3.74 -0.98
CA CYS A 44 4.93 -3.71 -0.29
C CYS A 44 5.03 -2.92 1.02
N PRO A 45 4.03 -2.08 1.37
CA PRO A 45 3.95 -1.43 2.67
C PRO A 45 3.99 -2.42 3.83
N ARG A 46 4.74 -2.10 4.88
CA ARG A 46 4.88 -2.90 6.11
C ARG A 46 3.60 -2.97 6.94
N PHE A 47 2.72 -1.97 6.84
CA PHE A 47 1.50 -1.87 7.64
C PHE A 47 0.26 -1.78 6.75
N ASN A 48 -0.88 -2.25 7.27
CA ASN A 48 -2.18 -2.19 6.60
C ASN A 48 -3.04 -1.02 7.12
N ILE A 49 -3.98 -0.56 6.30
CA ILE A 49 -5.01 0.39 6.74
C ILE A 49 -5.81 -0.26 7.89
N GLY A 50 -6.00 0.48 8.98
CA GLY A 50 -6.69 -0.02 10.17
C GLY A 50 -5.77 -0.65 11.22
N ASP A 51 -4.49 -0.90 10.90
CA ASP A 51 -3.55 -1.42 11.89
C ASP A 51 -3.42 -0.46 13.08
N LYS A 52 -3.44 -1.01 14.29
CA LYS A 52 -3.18 -0.27 15.53
C LYS A 52 -1.68 -0.19 15.77
N VAL A 53 -1.18 1.00 16.04
CA VAL A 53 0.23 1.28 16.24
C VAL A 53 0.42 2.20 17.45
N LYS A 54 1.62 2.21 18.03
CA LYS A 54 2.04 3.18 19.03
C LYS A 54 3.26 3.95 18.52
N LEU A 55 3.34 5.23 18.86
CA LEU A 55 4.48 6.06 18.50
C LEU A 55 5.67 5.73 19.40
N ILE A 56 6.87 5.54 18.85
CA ILE A 56 8.07 5.24 19.67
C ILE A 56 8.39 6.40 20.62
N LYS A 57 8.32 7.64 20.11
CA LYS A 57 8.57 8.85 20.91
C LYS A 57 7.51 9.08 22.00
N TYR A 58 6.30 8.55 21.81
CA TYR A 58 5.16 8.77 22.71
C TYR A 58 4.40 7.44 22.89
N PRO A 59 4.95 6.50 23.66
CA PRO A 59 4.43 5.13 23.74
C PRO A 59 3.00 5.05 24.27
N ASP A 60 2.57 6.01 25.09
CA ASP A 60 1.18 6.10 25.59
C ASP A 60 0.18 6.50 24.50
N LYS A 61 0.65 7.08 23.39
CA LYS A 61 -0.19 7.49 22.26
C LYS A 61 -0.41 6.32 21.32
N LYS A 62 -1.62 5.78 21.36
CA LYS A 62 -2.13 4.81 20.38
C LYS A 62 -2.66 5.53 19.15
N ALA A 63 -2.39 4.97 17.98
CA ALA A 63 -2.87 5.47 16.71
C ALA A 63 -3.33 4.32 15.79
N THR A 64 -4.00 4.68 14.72
CA THR A 64 -4.43 3.75 13.67
C THR A 64 -3.91 4.21 12.32
N ILE A 65 -3.42 3.29 11.48
CA ILE A 65 -3.07 3.61 10.10
C ILE A 65 -4.33 4.03 9.35
N LYS A 66 -4.40 5.30 8.93
CA LYS A 66 -5.54 5.85 8.21
C LYS A 66 -5.37 5.76 6.70
N LYS A 67 -4.18 6.13 6.22
CA LYS A 67 -3.84 6.13 4.80
C LYS A 67 -2.42 5.64 4.63
N ILE A 68 -2.23 4.81 3.62
CA ILE A 68 -0.93 4.42 3.10
C ILE A 68 -0.73 5.24 1.83
N CYS A 69 0.32 6.05 1.80
CA CYS A 69 0.75 6.72 0.59
C CYS A 69 1.94 5.94 0.03
N TRP A 70 1.72 5.38 -1.15
CA TRP A 70 2.63 4.52 -1.88
C TRP A 70 2.45 4.84 -3.38
N HIS A 71 3.49 4.67 -4.19
CA HIS A 71 3.56 5.12 -5.60
C HIS A 71 3.50 6.65 -5.84
N ASP A 72 3.85 7.46 -4.84
CA ASP A 72 4.03 8.91 -5.04
C ASP A 72 5.40 9.22 -5.66
N LYS A 73 5.60 10.45 -6.17
CA LYS A 73 6.83 10.88 -6.89
C LYS A 73 8.14 10.53 -6.17
N ASP A 74 8.12 10.61 -4.84
CA ASP A 74 9.30 10.37 -4.00
C ASP A 74 9.64 8.88 -3.86
N LYS A 75 8.81 7.96 -4.39
CA LYS A 75 8.91 6.48 -4.24
C LYS A 75 9.00 5.97 -2.79
N ARG A 76 8.89 6.85 -1.79
CA ARG A 76 8.94 6.52 -0.36
C ARG A 76 7.55 6.20 0.16
N ILE A 77 7.46 5.09 0.89
CA ILE A 77 6.23 4.70 1.59
C ILE A 77 6.10 5.57 2.83
N TYR A 78 4.97 6.25 2.97
CA TYR A 78 4.64 6.97 4.19
C TYR A 78 3.19 6.77 4.61
N TYR A 79 2.97 6.92 5.91
CA TYR A 79 1.71 6.67 6.56
C TYR A 79 1.12 7.96 7.13
N LEU A 80 -0.19 8.09 7.02
CA LEU A 80 -0.96 9.05 7.81
C LEU A 80 -1.67 8.31 8.92
N LEU A 81 -1.43 8.75 10.15
CA LEU A 81 -1.95 8.13 11.36
C LEU A 81 -3.19 8.87 11.87
N ASN A 82 -4.10 8.16 12.50
CA ASN A 82 -5.16 8.74 13.32
C ASN A 82 -4.81 8.51 14.80
N VAL A 83 -4.29 9.53 15.48
CA VAL A 83 -3.85 9.43 16.88
C VAL A 83 -5.05 9.60 17.81
N LYS A 84 -5.26 8.66 18.73
CA LYS A 84 -6.38 8.72 19.68
C LYS A 84 -6.25 9.97 20.54
N ASN A 85 -7.36 10.69 20.73
CA ASN A 85 -7.47 11.96 21.47
C ASN A 85 -6.78 13.17 20.81
N ASP A 86 -6.23 13.04 19.60
CA ASP A 86 -5.79 14.19 18.83
C ASP A 86 -6.87 14.56 17.79
N LYS A 87 -7.62 15.64 18.05
CA LYS A 87 -8.64 16.15 17.11
C LYS A 87 -7.99 16.73 15.84
N ARG A 88 -6.68 17.00 15.84
CA ARG A 88 -5.97 17.37 14.62
C ARG A 88 -5.80 16.11 13.78
N LYS A 89 -6.43 16.08 12.61
CA LYS A 89 -6.10 15.11 11.56
C LYS A 89 -4.58 15.21 11.36
N SER A 90 -3.81 14.22 11.81
CA SER A 90 -2.35 14.24 11.68
C SER A 90 -1.99 14.44 10.21
N THR A 91 -1.60 15.65 9.84
CA THR A 91 -1.04 16.01 8.53
C THR A 91 0.41 15.56 8.41
N SER A 92 1.03 15.16 9.53
CA SER A 92 2.37 14.60 9.58
C SER A 92 2.45 13.31 8.78
N ARG A 93 3.47 13.25 7.91
CA ARG A 93 3.87 12.04 7.19
C ARG A 93 4.81 11.24 8.08
N TYR A 94 4.51 9.96 8.27
CA TYR A 94 5.40 9.03 8.97
C TYR A 94 6.00 8.10 7.93
N TYR A 95 7.27 8.31 7.57
CA TYR A 95 7.93 7.47 6.57
C TYR A 95 8.26 6.09 7.16
N GLU A 96 8.14 5.05 6.33
CA GLU A 96 8.37 3.68 6.75
C GLU A 96 9.82 3.41 7.19
N ASP A 97 10.78 4.04 6.51
CA ASP A 97 12.22 3.90 6.74
C ASP A 97 12.70 4.56 8.04
N GLU A 98 11.94 5.52 8.58
CA GLU A 98 12.27 6.22 9.83
C GLU A 98 11.88 5.45 11.10
N ASN A 99 11.12 4.35 10.98
CA ASN A 99 10.69 3.50 12.09
C ASN A 99 10.13 4.26 13.31
N LYS A 100 9.37 5.35 13.11
CA LYS A 100 8.87 6.22 14.21
C LYS A 100 7.73 5.62 15.03
N PHE A 101 7.19 4.48 14.62
CA PHE A 101 6.06 3.82 15.26
C PHE A 101 6.15 2.31 15.03
N GLU A 102 5.45 1.55 15.87
CA GLU A 102 5.40 0.09 15.79
C GLU A 102 4.00 -0.45 16.02
N LYS A 103 3.73 -1.66 15.52
CA LYS A 103 2.44 -2.34 15.68
C LYS A 103 2.22 -2.70 17.15
N ILE A 104 0.97 -2.56 17.60
CA ILE A 104 0.51 -3.01 18.93
C ILE A 104 -0.04 -4.44 18.80
#